data_AF-A0A2Z6N139-F1
#
_entry.id   AF-A0A2Z6N139-F1
#
_cell.length_a   1.000
_cell.length_b   1.000
_cell.length_c   1.000
_cell.angle_alpha   90.00
_cell.angle_beta   90.00
_cell.angle_gamma   90.00
#
_symmetry.space_group_name_H-M   'P 1'
#
loop_
_entity.id
_entity.type
_entity.pdbx_description
1 polymer ?
#
loop_
_entity_poly.entity_id
_entity_poly.type
_entity_poly.pdbx_seq_one_letter_code
_entity_poly.pdbx_strand_id
1 'polypeptide(L)'
;MPRLPYPNFYYALEDLVASYTPKITYSIHCSSIIIGVLARSALNALMMLATYAAVCRHVGLPFRYPKNKYMWHHLCDMTDARTPYWTLNLRIEPWPNTEQYTSI
;
A
#
# COMPACT_ATOMS: atom_id res chain seq x y z
N MET A 1 -4.67 -1.30 17.69
CA MET A 1 -5.97 -0.94 17.07
C MET A 1 -6.95 -2.08 17.30
N PRO A 2 -8.23 -1.81 17.61
CA PRO A 2 -9.24 -2.86 17.79
C PRO A 2 -9.49 -3.62 16.46
N ARG A 3 -9.74 -4.93 16.55
CA ARG A 3 -10.05 -5.77 15.38
C ARG A 3 -11.42 -5.41 14.81
N LEU A 4 -11.55 -5.35 13.48
CA LEU A 4 -12.84 -5.19 12.83
C LEU A 4 -13.68 -6.47 13.01
N PRO A 5 -15.02 -6.37 13.15
CA PRO A 5 -15.92 -7.52 13.27
C PRO A 5 -16.18 -8.16 11.89
N TYR A 6 -15.12 -8.45 11.14
CA TYR A 6 -15.18 -9.09 9.83
C TYR A 6 -14.04 -10.10 9.68
N PRO A 7 -14.27 -11.26 9.03
CA PRO A 7 -13.20 -12.22 8.77
C PRO A 7 -12.14 -11.58 7.87
N ASN A 8 -10.94 -11.42 8.43
CA ASN A 8 -9.77 -10.91 7.72
C ASN A 8 -8.61 -11.90 7.90
N PHE A 9 -8.06 -12.35 6.77
CA PHE A 9 -6.95 -13.30 6.75
C PHE A 9 -5.71 -12.78 7.50
N TYR A 10 -5.49 -11.46 7.54
CA TYR A 10 -4.37 -10.88 8.30
C TYR A 10 -4.43 -11.19 9.80
N TYR A 11 -5.63 -11.28 10.40
CA TYR A 11 -5.74 -11.64 11.82
C TYR A 11 -5.35 -13.09 12.09
N ALA A 12 -5.67 -14.01 11.15
CA ALA A 12 -5.25 -15.39 11.26
C ALA A 12 -3.71 -15.53 11.16
N LEU A 13 -3.05 -14.72 10.34
CA LEU A 13 -1.59 -14.68 10.24
C LEU A 13 -0.95 -14.11 11.52
N GLU A 14 -1.51 -13.04 12.08
CA GLU A 14 -1.03 -12.47 13.36
C GLU A 14 -1.11 -13.50 14.48
N ASP A 15 -2.24 -14.20 14.60
CA ASP A 15 -2.45 -15.24 15.62
C ASP A 15 -1.49 -16.42 15.42
N LEU A 16 -1.22 -16.79 14.15
CA LEU A 16 -0.23 -17.83 13.83
C LEU A 16 1.18 -17.42 14.27
N VAL A 17 1.63 -16.22 13.95
CA VAL A 17 2.98 -15.74 14.34
C VAL A 17 3.11 -15.62 15.86
N ALA A 18 2.07 -15.11 16.54
CA ALA A 18 2.05 -14.99 17.99
C ALA A 18 2.16 -16.34 18.71
N SER A 19 1.66 -17.43 18.10
CA SER A 19 1.77 -18.78 18.67
C SER A 19 3.21 -19.31 18.77
N TYR A 20 4.16 -18.75 18.01
CA TYR A 20 5.58 -19.14 18.03
C TYR A 20 6.41 -18.34 19.04
N THR A 21 5.85 -17.29 19.65
CA THR A 21 6.49 -16.50 20.71
C THR A 21 6.51 -17.31 22.02
N PRO A 22 7.62 -17.36 22.78
CA PRO A 22 8.77 -16.43 22.81
C PRO A 22 10.00 -16.86 22.00
N LYS A 23 9.91 -17.89 21.15
CA LYS A 23 11.09 -18.44 20.46
C LYS A 23 11.64 -17.51 19.37
N ILE A 24 10.84 -16.57 18.88
CA ILE A 24 11.16 -15.68 17.76
C ILE A 24 10.56 -14.29 18.03
N THR A 25 11.34 -13.23 17.78
CA THR A 25 10.86 -11.84 17.75
C THR A 25 10.32 -11.52 16.36
N TYR A 26 9.16 -10.85 16.26
CA TYR A 26 8.52 -10.53 14.99
C TYR A 26 8.11 -9.05 14.90
N SER A 27 7.96 -8.56 13.67
CA SER A 27 7.39 -7.25 13.33
C SER A 27 6.34 -7.42 12.24
N ILE A 28 5.23 -6.68 12.36
CA ILE A 28 4.14 -6.69 11.38
C ILE A 28 4.29 -5.46 10.48
N HIS A 29 4.29 -5.66 9.16
CA HIS A 29 4.43 -4.59 8.18
C HIS A 29 3.19 -4.50 7.30
N CYS A 30 2.42 -3.43 7.50
CA CYS A 30 1.21 -3.12 6.72
C CYS A 30 1.53 -2.08 5.64
N SER A 31 2.28 -2.48 4.61
CA SER A 31 2.56 -1.61 3.47
C SER A 31 1.30 -1.29 2.66
N SER A 32 1.25 -0.10 2.08
CA SER A 32 0.22 0.29 1.12
C SER A 32 0.50 -0.30 -0.27
N ILE A 33 0.01 0.31 -1.35
CA ILE A 33 0.19 -0.22 -2.71
C ILE A 33 1.68 -0.31 -3.04
N ILE A 34 2.18 -1.54 -3.23
CA ILE A 34 3.59 -1.79 -3.51
C ILE A 34 3.86 -1.61 -5.00
N ILE A 35 4.82 -0.74 -5.34
CA ILE A 35 5.37 -0.60 -6.68
C ILE A 35 6.74 -1.28 -6.73
N GLY A 36 6.91 -2.23 -7.64
CA GLY A 36 8.20 -2.90 -7.85
C GLY A 36 8.35 -3.47 -9.25
N VAL A 37 9.53 -4.01 -9.53
CA VAL A 37 9.90 -4.59 -10.84
C VAL A 37 9.92 -6.12 -10.75
N LEU A 38 8.82 -6.72 -10.30
CA LEU A 38 8.66 -8.18 -10.29
C LEU A 38 7.51 -8.60 -11.21
N ALA A 39 7.86 -9.25 -12.31
CA ALA A 39 6.91 -9.68 -13.34
C ALA A 39 5.94 -10.78 -12.88
N ARG A 40 6.30 -11.54 -11.83
CA ARG A 40 5.46 -12.60 -11.25
C ARG A 40 4.61 -12.15 -10.07
N SER A 41 4.68 -10.88 -9.68
CA SER A 41 3.84 -10.36 -8.60
C SER A 41 2.39 -10.27 -9.07
N ALA A 42 1.49 -10.96 -8.35
CA ALA A 42 0.07 -11.00 -8.67
C ALA A 42 -0.62 -9.63 -8.52
N LEU A 43 -0.04 -8.71 -7.74
CA LEU A 43 -0.64 -7.41 -7.39
C LEU A 43 0.31 -6.24 -7.69
N ASN A 44 0.94 -6.25 -8.87
CA ASN A 44 1.82 -5.16 -9.29
C ASN A 44 1.06 -4.11 -10.12
N ALA A 45 0.64 -3.03 -9.46
CA ALA A 45 -0.11 -1.95 -10.09
C ALA A 45 0.66 -1.28 -11.25
N LEU A 46 1.98 -1.12 -11.11
CA LEU A 46 2.82 -0.48 -12.13
C LEU A 46 2.94 -1.36 -13.38
N MET A 47 3.21 -2.65 -13.20
CA MET A 47 3.33 -3.60 -14.32
C MET A 47 2.02 -3.74 -15.08
N MET A 48 0.88 -3.78 -14.38
CA MET A 48 -0.44 -3.81 -15.02
C MET A 48 -0.67 -2.58 -15.91
N LEU A 49 -0.28 -1.39 -15.45
CA LEU A 49 -0.41 -0.16 -16.22
C LEU A 49 0.55 -0.13 -17.42
N ALA A 50 1.79 -0.62 -17.25
CA ALA A 50 2.78 -0.72 -18.31
C ALA A 50 2.34 -1.68 -19.41
N THR A 51 1.82 -2.85 -19.05
CA THR A 51 1.26 -3.82 -20.01
C THR A 51 0.07 -3.22 -20.75
N TYR A 52 -0.84 -2.52 -20.05
CA TYR A 52 -1.96 -1.84 -20.68
C TYR A 52 -1.50 -0.78 -21.70
N ALA A 53 -0.50 0.04 -21.34
CA ALA A 53 0.08 1.02 -22.26
C ALA A 53 0.74 0.36 -23.49
N ALA A 54 1.46 -0.74 -23.29
CA ALA A 54 2.08 -1.49 -24.38
C ALA A 54 1.03 -2.06 -25.36
N VAL A 55 -0.08 -2.59 -24.83
CA VAL A 55 -1.20 -3.08 -25.65
C VAL A 55 -1.88 -1.95 -26.41
N CYS A 56 -2.18 -0.81 -25.76
CA CYS A 56 -2.74 0.36 -26.44
C CYS A 56 -1.85 0.83 -27.60
N ARG A 57 -0.54 0.89 -27.38
CA ARG A 57 0.44 1.24 -28.42
C ARG A 57 0.43 0.23 -29.57
N HIS A 58 0.37 -1.06 -29.27
CA HIS A 58 0.39 -2.11 -30.30
C HIS A 58 -0.85 -2.09 -31.18
N VAL A 59 -2.03 -1.82 -30.61
CA VAL A 59 -3.32 -1.77 -31.33
C VAL A 59 -3.59 -0.37 -31.94
N GLY A 60 -2.74 0.62 -31.65
CA GLY A 60 -2.92 1.99 -32.14
C GLY A 60 -4.05 2.76 -31.45
N LEU A 61 -4.46 2.34 -30.26
CA LEU A 61 -5.51 2.98 -29.47
C LEU A 61 -4.93 4.03 -28.51
N PRO A 62 -5.66 5.13 -28.23
CA PRO A 62 -5.25 6.09 -27.24
C PRO A 62 -5.26 5.45 -25.84
N PHE A 63 -4.22 5.73 -25.05
CA PHE A 63 -4.16 5.32 -23.66
C PHE A 63 -5.21 6.10 -22.84
N ARG A 64 -6.24 5.40 -22.36
CA ARG A 64 -7.32 5.99 -21.55
C ARG A 64 -7.25 5.46 -20.14
N TYR A 65 -7.38 6.34 -19.15
CA TYR A 65 -7.41 5.93 -17.75
C TYR A 65 -8.61 5.01 -17.48
N PRO A 66 -8.41 3.78 -16.99
CA PRO A 66 -9.48 2.77 -16.91
C PRO A 66 -10.37 2.92 -15.67
N LYS A 67 -10.01 3.79 -14.72
CA LYS A 67 -10.69 3.94 -13.43
C LYS A 67 -11.58 5.17 -13.38
N ASN A 68 -12.35 5.28 -12.30
CA ASN A 68 -13.32 6.35 -12.10
C ASN A 68 -12.64 7.72 -11.92
N LYS A 69 -13.40 8.79 -12.17
CA LYS A 69 -12.95 10.18 -12.00
C LYS A 69 -12.57 10.50 -10.54
N TYR A 70 -13.19 9.83 -9.58
CA TYR A 70 -12.85 9.93 -8.17
C TYR A 70 -11.38 9.52 -7.95
N MET A 71 -10.97 8.30 -8.30
CA MET A 71 -9.58 7.85 -8.14
C MET A 71 -8.57 8.70 -8.92
N TRP A 72 -8.97 9.37 -9.99
CA TRP A 72 -8.11 10.29 -10.74
C TRP A 72 -7.76 11.57 -9.96
N HIS A 73 -8.71 12.12 -9.19
CA HIS A 73 -8.49 13.35 -8.43
C HIS A 73 -7.99 13.11 -7.01
N HIS A 74 -8.03 11.87 -6.54
CA HIS A 74 -7.70 11.54 -5.16
C HIS A 74 -6.21 11.22 -4.98
N LEU A 75 -5.68 11.64 -3.84
CA LEU A 75 -4.32 11.32 -3.44
C LEU A 75 -4.25 9.83 -3.08
N CYS A 76 -3.27 9.14 -3.67
CA CYS A 76 -2.96 7.75 -3.37
C CYS A 76 -1.51 7.66 -2.95
N ASP A 77 -1.24 7.05 -1.81
CA ASP A 77 0.11 6.73 -1.37
C ASP A 77 0.54 5.37 -1.95
N MET A 78 1.85 5.25 -2.20
CA MET A 78 2.44 4.05 -2.77
C MET A 78 3.80 3.81 -2.09
N THR A 79 4.09 2.55 -1.82
CA THR A 79 5.34 2.12 -1.19
C THR A 79 6.24 1.49 -2.25
N ASP A 80 7.48 1.96 -2.37
CA ASP A 80 8.47 1.34 -3.26
C ASP A 80 9.00 0.02 -2.67
N ALA A 81 9.09 -1.01 -3.51
CA ALA A 81 9.52 -2.35 -3.11
C ALA A 81 10.98 -2.42 -2.63
N ARG A 82 11.83 -1.44 -3.00
CA ARG A 82 13.22 -1.36 -2.52
C ARG A 82 13.31 -0.62 -1.18
N THR A 83 12.28 0.12 -0.76
CA THR A 83 12.32 0.93 0.46
C THR A 83 12.44 0.02 1.69
N PRO A 84 13.54 0.12 2.47
CA PRO A 84 13.71 -0.68 3.65
C PRO A 84 12.90 -0.12 4.83
N TYR A 85 12.44 -1.01 5.71
CA TYR A 85 11.49 -0.72 6.79
C TYR A 85 11.91 0.40 7.77
N TRP A 86 13.21 0.64 7.95
CA TRP A 86 13.70 1.70 8.83
C TRP A 86 13.57 3.10 8.22
N THR A 87 13.47 3.21 6.89
CA THR A 87 13.36 4.51 6.21
C THR A 87 11.96 5.11 6.36
N LEU A 88 10.92 4.28 6.57
CA LEU A 88 9.55 4.76 6.79
C LEU A 88 9.37 5.40 8.17
N ASN A 89 10.11 4.92 9.18
CA ASN A 89 10.05 5.47 10.56
C ASN A 89 10.81 6.79 10.73
N LEU A 90 11.71 7.14 9.81
CA LEU A 90 12.54 8.36 9.90
C LEU A 90 11.93 9.58 9.19
N ARG A 91 10.73 9.47 8.62
CA ARG A 91 10.07 10.57 7.88
C ARG A 91 8.66 10.87 8.38
N ILE A 92 8.39 10.56 9.65
CA ILE A 92 7.26 11.12 10.39
C ILE A 92 7.84 12.19 11.30
N GLU A 93 8.08 13.38 10.76
CA GLU A 93 8.12 14.57 11.62
C GLU A 93 6.73 14.65 12.29
N PRO A 94 6.65 14.75 13.63
CA PRO A 94 5.38 14.90 14.30
C PRO A 94 4.69 16.16 13.76
N TRP A 95 3.52 15.97 13.15
CA TRP A 95 2.68 17.08 12.71
C TRP A 95 2.38 17.96 13.93
N PRO A 96 2.61 19.29 13.87
CA PRO A 96 2.38 20.14 15.03
C PRO A 96 0.88 20.16 15.35
N ASN A 97 0.57 19.70 16.57
CA ASN A 97 -0.69 19.79 17.31
C ASN A 97 -1.83 20.59 16.63
N THR A 98 -2.83 19.88 16.10
CA THR A 98 -4.13 20.43 15.69
C THR A 98 -5.05 20.73 16.88
N GLU A 99 -4.57 21.52 17.85
CA GLU A 99 -5.42 22.08 18.93
C GLU A 99 -5.77 23.56 18.72
N GLN A 100 -5.40 24.17 17.59
CA GLN A 100 -5.66 25.60 17.33
C GLN A 100 -6.88 25.91 16.44
N TYR A 101 -7.70 24.92 16.06
CA TYR A 101 -8.85 25.12 15.16
C TYR A 101 -10.23 24.79 15.77
N THR A 102 -10.41 25.01 17.07
CA THR A 102 -11.75 25.07 17.69
C THR A 102 -11.86 26.28 18.60
N SER A 103 -11.98 27.45 17.98
CA SER A 103 -12.61 28.63 18.57
C SER A 103 -13.14 29.53 17.45
N ILE A 104 -14.35 29.19 16.99
CA ILE A 104 -15.39 30.11 16.51
C ILE A 104 -16.72 29.55 17.03
#